data_AF-A0A7C5Z867-F1
#
_entry.id   AF-A0A7C5Z867-F1
#
_cell.length_a   1.000
_cell.length_b   1.000
_cell.length_c   1.000
_cell.angle_alpha   90.00
_cell.angle_beta   90.00
_cell.angle_gamma   90.00
#
_symmetry.space_group_name_H-M   'P 1'
#
loop_
_entity.id
_entity.type
_entity.pdbx_description
1 polymer ?
#
loop_
_entity_poly.entity_id
_entity_poly.type
_entity_poly.pdbx_seq_one_letter_code
_entity_poly.pdbx_strand_id
1 'polypeptide(L)' 'MECRYLDDVYELFLLGLLRSKEAVEVEEHIERGCPYCVHHLREAAQSVYLLLSSLKDRKPPQNAKAEILRSLQRT' A
#
# COMPACT_ATOMS: atom_id res chain seq x y z
N MET A 1 -9.02 -16.28 4.91
CA MET A 1 -8.70 -16.06 6.34
C MET A 1 -9.94 -15.56 7.10
N GLU A 2 -10.10 -15.81 8.41
CA GLU A 2 -11.06 -14.99 9.19
C GLU A 2 -10.44 -13.60 9.39
N CYS A 3 -11.22 -12.52 9.23
CA CYS A 3 -10.71 -11.14 9.22
C CYS A 3 -9.93 -10.75 10.49
N ARG A 4 -10.07 -11.51 11.59
CA ARG A 4 -9.45 -11.26 12.90
C ARG A 4 -8.02 -11.80 13.05
N TYR A 5 -7.47 -12.50 12.06
CA TYR A 5 -6.09 -13.04 12.11
C TYR A 5 -5.06 -12.14 11.40
N LEU A 6 -5.36 -10.84 11.25
CA LEU A 6 -4.63 -9.92 10.36
C LEU A 6 -3.90 -8.79 11.11
N ASP A 7 -3.53 -8.98 12.37
CA ASP A 7 -2.73 -7.99 13.08
C ASP A 7 -1.33 -7.89 12.41
N ASP A 8 -0.91 -6.67 12.08
CA ASP A 8 0.28 -6.28 11.31
C ASP A 8 0.35 -6.70 9.81
N VAL A 9 -0.66 -7.41 9.29
CA VAL A 9 -0.65 -7.90 7.90
C VAL A 9 -0.90 -6.76 6.90
N TYR A 10 -1.62 -5.69 7.29
CA TYR A 10 -1.96 -4.60 6.38
C TYR A 10 -0.79 -3.64 6.12
N GLU A 11 0.05 -3.36 7.12
CA GLU A 11 1.27 -2.58 6.95
C GLU A 11 2.25 -3.31 6.02
N LEU A 12 2.44 -4.61 6.25
CA LEU A 12 3.27 -5.45 5.41
C LEU A 12 2.71 -5.56 3.99
N PHE A 13 1.39 -5.62 3.84
CA PHE A 13 0.72 -5.59 2.54
C PHE A 13 1.02 -4.29 1.80
N LEU A 14 0.83 -3.13 2.45
CA LEU A 14 1.07 -1.81 1.86
C LEU A 14 2.54 -1.56 1.50
N LEU A 15 3.47 -2.14 2.26
CA LEU A 15 4.89 -2.09 1.98
C LEU A 15 5.34 -3.11 0.91
N GLY A 16 4.45 -3.99 0.44
CA GLY A 16 4.77 -5.04 -0.53
C GLY A 16 5.67 -6.15 0.04
N LEU A 17 5.61 -6.38 1.35
CA LEU A 17 6.47 -7.32 2.09
C LEU A 17 5.78 -8.65 2.43
N LEU A 18 4.48 -8.79 2.15
CA LEU A 18 3.77 -10.06 2.34
C LEU A 18 4.20 -11.13 1.33
N ARG A 19 4.10 -12.40 1.74
CA ARG A 19 4.23 -13.51 0.80
C ARG A 19 3.08 -13.47 -0.18
N SER A 20 3.32 -13.89 -1.42
CA SER A 20 2.34 -13.77 -2.52
C SER A 20 0.96 -14.36 -2.19
N LYS A 21 0.93 -15.48 -1.45
CA LYS A 21 -0.35 -16.09 -1.02
C LYS A 21 -1.12 -15.19 -0.03
N GLU A 22 -0.43 -14.60 0.93
CA GLU A 22 -1.03 -13.72 1.94
C GLU A 22 -1.50 -12.41 1.33
N ALA A 23 -0.74 -11.86 0.38
CA ALA A 23 -1.12 -10.68 -0.38
C ALA A 23 -2.42 -10.90 -1.17
N VAL A 24 -2.54 -12.04 -1.87
CA VAL A 24 -3.76 -12.39 -2.61
C VAL A 24 -4.97 -12.51 -1.68
N GLU A 25 -4.81 -13.14 -0.51
CA GLU A 25 -5.91 -13.23 0.46
C GLU A 25 -6.36 -11.85 0.96
N VAL A 26 -5.43 -10.92 1.18
CA VAL A 26 -5.76 -9.53 1.56
C VAL A 26 -6.46 -8.79 0.41
N GLU A 27 -5.97 -8.91 -0.82
CA GLU A 27 -6.57 -8.32 -2.02
C GLU A 27 -8.02 -8.77 -2.20
N GLU A 28 -8.29 -10.07 -2.12
CA GLU A 28 -9.65 -10.61 -2.26
C GLU A 28 -10.63 -10.00 -1.25
N HIS A 29 -10.18 -9.80 0.00
CA HIS A 29 -11.01 -9.20 1.05
C HIS A 29 -11.27 -7.70 0.81
N ILE A 30 -10.28 -6.98 0.27
CA ILE A 30 -10.40 -5.56 -0.08
C ILE A 30 -11.33 -5.39 -1.29
N GLU A 31 -11.17 -6.21 -2.33
CA GLU A 31 -12.00 -6.19 -3.54
C GLU A 31 -13.47 -6.49 -3.24
N ARG A 32 -13.73 -7.37 -2.28
CA ARG A 32 -15.08 -7.66 -1.78
C ARG A 32 -15.66 -6.55 -0.90
N GLY A 33 -14.90 -5.50 -0.61
CA GLY A 33 -15.33 -4.38 0.21
C GLY A 33 -15.57 -4.75 1.68
N CYS A 34 -14.83 -5.73 2.22
CA CYS A 34 -14.97 -6.15 3.61
C CYS A 34 -14.79 -4.95 4.56
N PRO A 35 -15.80 -4.54 5.35
CA PRO A 35 -15.72 -3.32 6.16
C PRO A 35 -14.56 -3.32 7.15
N TYR A 36 -14.28 -4.48 7.77
CA TYR A 36 -13.15 -4.64 8.68
C TYR A 36 -11.81 -4.41 7.96
N CYS A 37 -11.61 -5.08 6.83
CA CYS A 37 -10.34 -5.03 6.11
C CYS A 37 -10.09 -3.64 5.53
N VAL A 38 -11.12 -2.99 4.98
CA VAL A 38 -11.02 -1.63 4.45
C VAL A 38 -10.69 -0.63 5.57
N HIS A 39 -11.30 -0.80 6.76
CA HIS A 39 -11.03 0.05 7.91
C HIS A 39 -9.57 -0.07 8.38
N HIS A 40 -9.10 -1.30 8.63
CA HIS A 40 -7.74 -1.52 9.14
C HIS A 40 -6.67 -1.23 8.09
N LEU A 41 -6.95 -1.46 6.79
CA LEU A 41 -6.06 -1.02 5.72
C LEU A 41 -5.88 0.51 5.71
N ARG A 42 -6.95 1.26 5.99
CA ARG A 42 -6.86 2.72 6.10
C ARG A 42 -6.02 3.14 7.31
N GLU A 43 -6.17 2.49 8.45
CA GLU A 43 -5.35 2.77 9.64
C GLU A 43 -3.87 2.45 9.38
N ALA A 44 -3.58 1.28 8.82
CA ALA A 44 -2.24 0.89 8.41
C ALA A 44 -1.61 1.88 7.42
N ALA A 45 -2.39 2.40 6.48
CA ALA A 45 -1.91 3.41 5.53
C ALA A 45 -1.49 4.71 6.23
N GLN A 46 -2.16 5.11 7.32
CA GLN A 46 -1.75 6.26 8.12
C GLN A 46 -0.43 6.00 8.86
N SER A 47 -0.27 4.82 9.45
CA SER A 47 0.97 4.40 10.12
C SER A 47 2.16 4.37 9.15
N VAL A 48 1.99 3.74 7.98
CA VAL A 48 3.01 3.67 6.93
C VAL A 48 3.33 5.08 6.40
N TYR A 49 2.32 5.92 6.16
CA TYR A 49 2.54 7.29 5.72
C TYR A 49 3.37 8.09 6.74
N LEU A 50 3.04 8.01 8.03
CA LEU A 50 3.78 8.71 9.09
C LEU A 50 5.23 8.22 9.16
N LEU A 51 5.44 6.90 9.10
CA LEU A 51 6.77 6.29 9.08
C LEU A 51 7.60 6.81 7.90
N LEU A 52 7.05 6.73 6.68
CA LEU A 52 7.75 7.15 5.47
C LEU A 52 7.99 8.66 5.42
N SER A 53 7.10 9.45 6.01
CA SER A 53 7.23 10.92 6.09
C SER A 53 8.33 11.38 7.04
N SER A 54 8.75 10.52 7.98
CA SER A 54 9.89 10.79 8.86
C SER A 54 11.25 10.60 8.20
N LEU A 55 11.28 9.96 7.02
CA LEU A 55 12.52 9.69 6.30
C LEU A 55 13.05 10.95 5.62
N LYS A 56 14.37 11.06 5.53
CA LYS A 56 15.03 12.19 4.87
C LYS A 56 14.70 12.21 3.39
N ASP A 57 14.19 13.34 2.91
CA ASP A 57 13.89 13.56 1.49
C ASP A 57 15.09 13.25 0.59
N ARG A 58 14.90 12.31 -0.33
CA ARG A 58 15.79 12.12 -1.46
C ARG A 58 15.19 12.81 -2.68
N LYS A 59 15.78 13.93 -3.11
CA LYS A 59 15.31 14.63 -4.31
C LYS A 59 15.39 13.68 -5.52
N PRO A 60 14.28 13.43 -6.22
CA PRO A 60 14.33 12.69 -7.48
C PRO A 60 15.05 13.52 -8.56
N PRO A 61 15.52 12.88 -9.65
CA PRO A 61 16.05 13.60 -10.81
C PRO A 61 15.06 14.66 -11.31
N GLN A 62 15.57 15.84 -11.73
CA GLN A 62 14.72 16.96 -12.14
C GLN A 62 13.73 16.61 -13.26
N ASN A 63 14.11 15.68 -14.14
CA ASN A 63 13.31 15.22 -15.28
C ASN A 63 12.34 14.07 -14.95
N ALA A 64 12.42 13.45 -13.76
CA ALA A 64 11.63 12.27 -13.42
C ALA A 64 10.12 12.54 -13.52
N LYS A 65 9.65 13.70 -13.03
CA LYS A 65 8.24 14.09 -13.15
C LYS A 65 7.80 14.20 -14.61
N ALA A 66 8.61 14.83 -15.45
CA ALA A 66 8.29 15.01 -16.87
C ALA A 66 8.31 13.69 -17.65
N GLU A 67 9.13 12.73 -17.24
CA GLU A 67 9.17 11.38 -17.81
C GLU A 67 7.90 10.58 -17.44
N ILE A 68 7.51 10.57 -16.16
CA ILE A 68 6.28 9.93 -15.70
C ILE A 68 5.04 10.51 -16.39
N LEU A 69 4.95 11.84 -16.50
CA LEU A 69 3.80 12.47 -17.17
C LEU A 69 3.71 12.10 -18.65
N ARG A 70 4.86 11.96 -19.32
CA ARG A 70 4.90 11.52 -20.73
C ARG A 70 4.51 10.05 -20.89
N SER A 71 4.79 9.18 -19.93
CA SER A 71 4.37 7.77 -20.02
C SER A 71 2.87 7.59 -19.88
N LEU A 72 2.21 8.43 -19.06
CA LEU A 72 0.75 8.39 -18.89
C LEU A 72 -0.02 8.79 -20.15
N GLN A 73 0.51 9.73 -20.94
CA GLN A 73 -0.10 10.22 -22.18
C GLN A 73 0.02 9.24 -23.37
N ARG A 74 0.76 8.14 -23.22
CA ARG A 74 0.95 7.12 -24.28
C ARG A 74 -0.07 5.98 -24.23
N THR A 75 -1.05 6.08 -23.34
CA THR A 75 -2.15 5.11 -23.15
C THR A 75 -3.43 5.71 -23.69
#